data_AF-A0A961KKH9-F1
#
_entry.id   AF-A0A961KKH9-F1
#
_cell.length_a   1.000
_cell.length_b   1.000
_cell.length_c   1.000
_cell.angle_alpha   90.00
_cell.angle_beta   90.00
_cell.angle_gamma   90.00
#
_symmetry.space_group_name_H-M   'P 1'
#
loop_
_entity.id
_entity.type
_entity.pdbx_description
1 polymer ?
#
loop_
_entity_poly.entity_id
_entity_poly.type
_entity_poly.pdbx_seq_one_letter_code
_entity_poly.pdbx_strand_id
1 'polypeptide(L)'
;GGAGADRFFVSYIRSDSLHIMDYNAGEGDVLVYDGDHAERGDFSVRRTILTDADGNDTFESFEVVHHPRPDDSRVIFTFEDAAGIDEIMLALPRTAGAGEVLTFDLAL
;
A
#
# COMPACT_ATOMS: atom_id res chain seq x y z
N GLY A 1 -8.29 -9.10 6.20
CA GLY A 1 -7.92 -9.15 7.61
C GLY A 1 -9.04 -9.77 8.43
N GLY A 2 -10.29 -9.46 8.10
CA GLY A 2 -11.38 -9.56 9.05
C GLY A 2 -11.47 -8.24 9.83
N ALA A 3 -11.97 -8.32 11.06
CA ALA A 3 -12.10 -7.16 11.93
C ALA A 3 -10.88 -7.04 12.86
N GLY A 4 -10.51 -5.80 13.18
CA GLY A 4 -9.43 -5.47 14.12
C GLY A 4 -8.13 -5.11 13.41
N ALA A 5 -7.04 -5.03 14.19
CA ALA A 5 -5.74 -4.59 13.69
C ALA A 5 -4.97 -5.75 13.05
N ASP A 6 -4.95 -5.82 11.72
CA ASP A 6 -4.27 -6.85 10.96
C ASP A 6 -2.91 -6.39 10.39
N ARG A 7 -2.08 -7.38 10.04
CA ARG A 7 -0.77 -7.16 9.41
C ARG A 7 -0.65 -7.97 8.13
N PHE A 8 -0.36 -7.30 7.03
CA PHE A 8 -0.21 -7.91 5.71
C PHE A 8 1.26 -7.83 5.27
N PHE A 9 1.89 -8.97 5.02
CA PHE A 9 3.35 -9.05 4.81
C PHE A 9 3.70 -9.37 3.37
N VAL A 10 4.56 -8.56 2.73
CA VAL A 10 5.19 -8.85 1.43
C VAL A 10 6.70 -8.87 1.59
N SER A 11 7.35 -9.87 1.02
CA SER A 11 8.80 -9.99 0.99
C SER A 11 9.45 -9.18 -0.14
N TYR A 12 10.78 -9.10 -0.13
CA TYR A 12 11.56 -8.54 -1.23
C TYR A 12 11.52 -9.38 -2.53
N ILE A 13 10.96 -10.59 -2.52
CA ILE A 13 10.93 -11.48 -3.70
C ILE A 13 10.05 -10.87 -4.78
N ARG A 14 10.59 -10.70 -5.99
CA ARG A 14 9.96 -9.90 -7.07
C ARG A 14 8.51 -10.27 -7.41
N SER A 15 8.17 -11.55 -7.32
CA SER A 15 6.83 -12.08 -7.61
C SER A 15 5.84 -12.00 -6.45
N ASP A 16 6.29 -11.56 -5.27
CA ASP A 16 5.48 -11.47 -4.07
C ASP A 16 4.66 -10.18 -4.10
N SER A 17 3.34 -10.34 -4.02
CA SER A 17 2.37 -9.25 -3.96
C SER A 17 1.09 -9.76 -3.29
N LEU A 18 0.35 -8.83 -2.69
CA LEU A 18 -0.88 -9.11 -1.97
C LEU A 18 -2.04 -8.28 -2.51
N HIS A 19 -3.17 -8.96 -2.67
CA HIS A 19 -4.44 -8.33 -2.96
C HIS A 19 -5.29 -8.29 -1.69
N ILE A 20 -5.69 -7.09 -1.25
CA ILE A 20 -6.35 -6.87 0.04
C ILE A 20 -7.71 -6.24 -0.22
N MET A 21 -8.77 -6.84 0.33
CA MET A 21 -10.17 -6.48 0.05
C MET A 21 -10.84 -5.68 1.16
N ASP A 22 -10.27 -5.71 2.36
CA ASP A 22 -10.90 -5.21 3.58
C ASP A 22 -9.90 -4.43 4.44
N TYR A 23 -8.97 -3.71 3.81
CA TYR A 23 -7.99 -2.89 4.51
C TYR A 23 -8.65 -1.73 5.24
N ASN A 24 -8.35 -1.55 6.53
CA ASN A 24 -8.84 -0.44 7.33
C ASN A 24 -7.77 0.10 8.31
N ALA A 25 -7.13 1.22 7.94
CA ALA A 25 -6.15 1.88 8.80
C ALA A 25 -6.74 2.31 10.17
N GLY A 26 -8.02 2.68 10.21
CA GLY A 26 -8.72 3.07 11.43
C GLY A 26 -8.95 1.91 12.42
N GLU A 27 -8.97 0.67 11.94
CA GLU A 27 -8.97 -0.54 12.78
C GLU A 27 -7.56 -0.94 13.23
N GLY A 28 -6.52 -0.32 12.65
CA GLY A 28 -5.12 -0.56 12.95
C GLY A 28 -4.42 -1.47 11.94
N ASP A 29 -4.96 -1.62 10.73
CA ASP A 29 -4.33 -2.41 9.68
C ASP A 29 -3.03 -1.79 9.18
N VAL A 30 -2.00 -2.63 9.08
CA VAL A 30 -0.66 -2.21 8.67
C VAL A 30 -0.11 -3.14 7.61
N LEU A 31 0.34 -2.57 6.50
CA LEU A 31 1.15 -3.27 5.53
C LEU A 31 2.58 -3.41 6.06
N VAL A 32 3.25 -4.51 5.77
CA VAL A 32 4.62 -4.78 6.20
C VAL A 32 5.44 -5.17 5.00
N TYR A 33 6.47 -4.39 4.71
CA TYR A 33 7.50 -4.75 3.75
C TYR A 33 8.63 -5.49 4.48
N ASP A 34 8.77 -6.78 4.23
CA ASP A 34 9.82 -7.64 4.81
C ASP A 34 10.97 -7.81 3.81
N GLY A 35 11.59 -6.69 3.45
CA GLY A 35 12.80 -6.64 2.64
C GLY A 35 14.00 -6.14 3.42
N ASP A 36 15.16 -6.10 2.77
CA ASP A 36 16.34 -5.40 3.32
C ASP A 36 16.53 -4.08 2.58
N HIS A 37 17.08 -3.07 3.27
CA HIS A 37 17.53 -1.79 2.68
C HIS A 37 16.45 -1.06 1.84
N ALA A 38 15.25 -0.91 2.38
CA ALA A 38 14.21 -0.07 1.79
C ALA A 38 14.16 1.28 2.50
N GLU A 39 14.12 2.36 1.74
CA GLU A 39 14.00 3.72 2.26
C GLU A 39 12.62 4.29 1.92
N ARG A 40 12.17 5.31 2.66
CA ARG A 40 10.92 6.03 2.39
C ARG A 40 10.75 6.42 0.91
N GLY A 41 11.83 6.85 0.27
CA GLY A 41 11.83 7.29 -1.13
C GLY A 41 11.59 6.19 -2.15
N ASP A 42 11.62 4.92 -1.74
CA ASP A 42 11.41 3.77 -2.62
C ASP A 42 9.93 3.41 -2.78
N PHE A 43 9.01 4.13 -2.13
CA PHE A 43 7.61 3.77 -2.11
C PHE A 43 6.72 4.92 -2.58
N SER A 44 5.69 4.56 -3.34
CA SER A 44 4.59 5.44 -3.73
C SER A 44 3.27 4.71 -3.69
N VAL A 45 2.19 5.49 -3.59
CA VAL A 45 0.82 5.00 -3.81
C VAL A 45 0.37 5.48 -5.18
N ARG A 46 -0.07 4.55 -6.03
CA ARG A 46 -0.75 4.85 -7.28
C ARG A 46 -2.26 4.73 -7.06
N ARG A 47 -2.98 5.81 -7.39
CA ARG A 47 -4.45 5.86 -7.41
C ARG A 47 -4.95 5.69 -8.84
N THR A 48 -5.90 4.79 -9.03
CA THR A 48 -6.62 4.63 -10.30
C THR A 48 -8.10 4.89 -10.09
N ILE A 49 -8.69 5.74 -10.93
CA ILE A 49 -10.12 6.04 -10.94
C ILE A 49 -10.65 5.70 -12.33
N LEU A 50 -11.71 4.88 -12.39
CA LEU A 50 -12.45 4.64 -13.62
C LEU A 50 -13.70 5.51 -13.62
N THR A 51 -13.79 6.39 -14.59
CA THR A 51 -14.95 7.27 -14.79
C THR A 51 -15.75 6.77 -16.00
N ASP A 52 -17.07 6.71 -15.87
CA ASP A 52 -17.95 6.34 -16.97
C ASP A 52 -18.14 7.48 -18.00
N ALA A 53 -18.92 7.23 -19.05
CA ALA A 53 -19.19 8.21 -20.09
C ALA A 53 -20.02 9.42 -19.62
N ASP A 54 -20.70 9.30 -18.48
CA ASP A 54 -21.51 10.37 -17.86
C ASP A 54 -20.69 11.20 -16.87
N GLY A 55 -19.43 10.83 -16.62
CA GLY A 55 -18.52 11.53 -15.72
C GLY A 55 -18.60 11.06 -14.27
N ASN A 56 -19.26 9.92 -13.98
CA ASN A 56 -19.31 9.36 -12.63
C ASN A 56 -18.10 8.45 -12.40
N ASP A 57 -17.48 8.56 -11.23
CA ASP A 57 -16.49 7.60 -10.79
C ASP A 57 -17.21 6.28 -10.45
N THR A 58 -16.77 5.20 -11.10
CA THR A 58 -17.38 3.87 -11.05
C THR A 58 -16.53 2.85 -10.31
N PHE A 59 -15.23 3.12 -10.18
CA PHE A 59 -14.30 2.27 -9.47
C PHE A 59 -13.07 3.06 -9.06
N GLU A 60 -12.57 2.74 -7.88
CA GLU A 60 -11.33 3.29 -7.33
C GLU A 60 -10.45 2.13 -6.85
N SER A 61 -9.16 2.21 -7.16
CA SER A 61 -8.15 1.34 -6.56
C SER A 61 -6.90 2.08 -6.15
N PHE A 62 -6.25 1.55 -5.13
CA PHE A 62 -4.90 1.94 -4.73
C PHE A 62 -3.92 0.79 -4.95
N GLU A 63 -2.69 1.15 -5.30
CA GLU A 63 -1.57 0.23 -5.35
C GLU A 63 -0.37 0.83 -4.63
N VAL A 64 0.24 0.08 -3.72
CA VAL A 64 1.55 0.44 -3.17
C VAL A 64 2.61 -0.10 -4.13
N VAL A 65 3.43 0.81 -4.64
CA VAL A 65 4.50 0.53 -5.59
C VAL A 65 5.84 0.68 -4.89
N HIS A 66 6.67 -0.37 -4.94
CA HIS A 66 8.06 -0.32 -4.53
C HIS A 66 8.95 -0.10 -5.76
N HIS A 67 9.78 0.93 -5.72
CA HIS A 67 10.66 1.37 -6.80
C HIS A 67 12.06 1.77 -6.27
N PRO A 68 12.88 0.78 -5.86
CA PRO A 68 14.21 1.06 -5.29
C PRO A 68 15.18 1.66 -6.32
N ARG A 69 14.85 1.62 -7.61
CA ARG A 69 15.60 2.23 -8.72
C ARG A 69 14.63 2.77 -9.78
N PRO A 70 15.02 3.78 -10.56
CA PRO A 70 14.15 4.39 -11.58
C PRO A 70 13.60 3.40 -12.63
N ASP A 71 14.30 2.30 -12.90
CA ASP A 71 13.95 1.27 -13.88
C ASP A 71 13.45 -0.04 -13.26
N ASP A 72 13.34 -0.11 -11.94
CA ASP A 72 12.83 -1.28 -11.21
C ASP A 72 11.68 -0.84 -10.33
N SER A 73 10.45 -1.05 -10.81
CA SER A 73 9.22 -0.76 -10.08
C SER A 73 8.32 -1.98 -10.07
N ARG A 74 7.64 -2.21 -8.94
CA ARG A 74 6.67 -3.30 -8.81
C ARG A 74 5.54 -2.92 -7.85
N VAL A 75 4.35 -3.41 -8.16
CA VAL A 75 3.20 -3.36 -7.25
C VAL A 75 3.40 -4.45 -6.19
N ILE A 76 3.33 -4.07 -4.91
CA ILE A 76 3.47 -4.99 -3.78
C ILE A 76 2.14 -5.19 -3.04
N PHE A 77 1.27 -4.17 -3.01
CA PHE A 77 -0.07 -4.28 -2.46
C PHE A 77 -1.08 -3.67 -3.42
N THR A 78 -2.22 -4.31 -3.58
CA THR A 78 -3.35 -3.82 -4.36
C THR A 78 -4.61 -3.84 -3.50
N PHE A 79 -5.37 -2.75 -3.58
CA PHE A 79 -6.68 -2.57 -2.95
C PHE A 79 -7.69 -2.28 -4.06
N GLU A 80 -8.56 -3.23 -4.39
CA GLU A 80 -9.73 -2.95 -5.24
C GLU A 80 -10.87 -2.42 -4.37
N ASP A 81 -11.78 -1.66 -5.00
CA ASP A 81 -12.88 -0.98 -4.31
C ASP A 81 -12.38 -0.15 -3.13
N ALA A 82 -11.31 0.59 -3.36
CA ALA A 82 -10.60 1.37 -2.35
C ALA A 82 -11.37 2.65 -1.92
N ALA A 83 -12.64 2.74 -2.29
CA ALA A 83 -13.53 3.83 -1.92
C ALA A 83 -13.63 3.88 -0.38
N GLY A 84 -13.08 4.95 0.21
CA GLY A 84 -13.08 5.15 1.66
C GLY A 84 -11.76 4.82 2.36
N ILE A 85 -10.73 4.37 1.64
CA ILE A 85 -9.37 4.34 2.17
C ILE A 85 -8.80 5.76 2.09
N ASP A 86 -8.66 6.43 3.22
CA ASP A 86 -8.10 7.77 3.37
C ASP A 86 -6.65 7.79 3.86
N GLU A 87 -6.18 6.67 4.43
CA GLU A 87 -4.81 6.49 4.88
C GLU A 87 -4.31 5.08 4.49
N ILE A 88 -3.03 4.97 4.09
CA ILE A 88 -2.31 3.69 4.01
C ILE A 88 -1.08 3.73 4.91
N MET A 89 -0.95 2.74 5.79
CA MET A 89 0.19 2.56 6.69
C MET A 89 1.12 1.44 6.20
N LEU A 90 2.38 1.77 5.91
CA LEU A 90 3.41 0.81 5.50
C LEU A 90 4.57 0.79 6.51
N ALA A 91 4.71 -0.32 7.23
CA ALA A 91 5.86 -0.58 8.08
C ALA A 91 7.05 -1.08 7.25
N LEU A 92 8.17 -0.38 7.39
CA LEU A 92 9.45 -0.73 6.80
C LEU A 92 10.28 -1.65 7.72
N PRO A 93 11.16 -2.47 7.14
CA PRO A 93 12.03 -3.37 7.87
C PRO A 93 12.97 -2.58 8.80
N ARG A 94 13.25 -3.12 10.00
CA ARG A 94 14.10 -2.47 11.00
C ARG A 94 15.58 -2.63 10.65
N THR A 95 16.19 -1.62 10.03
CA THR A 95 17.66 -1.47 10.10
C THR A 95 18.04 -0.85 11.45
N ALA A 96 18.22 -1.72 12.46
CA ALA A 96 18.87 -1.42 13.75
C ALA A 96 18.52 -0.10 14.49
N GLY A 97 17.33 0.49 14.28
CA GLY A 97 16.92 1.71 15.02
C GLY A 97 15.59 2.28 14.55
N ALA A 98 14.50 1.74 15.11
CA ALA A 98 13.08 2.06 14.86
C ALA A 98 12.56 1.64 13.47
N GLY A 99 11.54 0.79 13.46
CA GLY A 99 10.83 0.44 12.24
C GLY A 99 10.00 1.65 11.83
N GLU A 100 10.40 2.30 10.75
CA GLU A 100 9.67 3.45 10.22
C GLU A 100 8.31 2.96 9.72
N VAL A 101 7.26 3.67 10.09
CA VAL A 101 5.94 3.51 9.48
C VAL A 101 5.73 4.71 8.57
N LEU A 102 5.57 4.43 7.28
CA LEU A 102 5.15 5.42 6.30
C LEU A 102 3.63 5.54 6.38
N THR A 103 3.15 6.76 6.56
CA THR A 103 1.74 7.11 6.38
C THR A 103 1.62 7.80 5.02
N PHE A 104 0.78 7.24 4.16
CA PHE A 104 0.29 7.90 2.96
C PHE A 104 -1.09 8.48 3.28
N ASP A 105 -1.17 9.81 3.38
CA ASP A 105 -2.44 10.53 3.50
C ASP A 105 -3.05 10.68 2.11
N LEU A 106 -4.24 10.11 1.92
CA LEU A 106 -4.96 10.02 0.65
C LEU A 106 -6.23 10.89 0.66
N ALA A 107 -6.51 11.56 1.77
CA ALA A 107 -7.61 12.51 1.85
C ALA A 107 -7.32 13.70 0.91
N LEU A 108 -8.17 13.87 -0.11
CA LEU A 108 -8.10 14.96 -1.08
C LEU A 108 -9.02 16.12 -0.71
#